data_AF-A0A8S3BZY8-F1
#
_entry.id   AF-A0A8S3BZY8-F1
#
_cell.length_a   1.000
_cell.length_b   1.000
_cell.length_c   1.000
_cell.angle_alpha   90.00
_cell.angle_beta   90.00
_cell.angle_gamma   90.00
#
_symmetry.space_group_name_H-M   'P 1'
#
loop_
_entity.id
_entity.type
_entity.pdbx_description
1 polymer ?
#
loop_
_entity_poly.entity_id
_entity_poly.type
_entity_poly.pdbx_seq_one_letter_code
_entity_poly.pdbx_strand_id
1 'polypeptide(L)'
;HLGPINQLIKRIQKKNQLNTHETEKLIAYGLSSTLKALQYLHQNGIMHRDVKGSHILVTNNYVIKLIDFGIAALFSAEHSKRNSSVGTSLWMAPEVIACAYQLDYSFDERCDIWSLGITAIELADGEAPLCQFHPTKVLFEIPRRPPPTVRRDAAKWSEDFTKFISACLIKDYEQRPSAEELLRNENFVKFDDETKESYRDLLKTYHMKLSSLDVPDVSVESDQSSIVNDAVNINSWIENISNPADFVDNENNLAQIHYLDPQHIINSIRRRFSKTLIYTYIGDSLLAINPKQFLPIDNLHFQLKYLKNRKDLLPHVFAIATNVYNQMMISRQAQCIILSGESGSGKTHAAQNLISELALLGFGEQRALENCLVNMNFLLESFGNAQTSLNNNSSRFGKLLDIFFSDYGTIVYVQLSQFLLEKTRVVLASGNKRNFHIFYSIYSYFSQPQSNPCISIDQKSSELFQTIKYYTYLGNNNSNNDNNDDQAVSTVPLENLFQILKDFNITDDEQASILAILTAIIHLGNVLFKPDTEPNEPGCSIDQESMSHSNAVYRLLKIDNDLFIRSL
;
A
#
# COMPACT_ATOMS: atom_id res chain seq x y z
N HIS A 1 9.50 -4.26 -23.06
CA HIS A 1 8.07 -3.90 -23.21
C HIS A 1 7.97 -2.38 -23.20
N LEU A 2 7.03 -1.79 -23.94
CA LEU A 2 6.80 -0.33 -23.98
C LEU A 2 5.94 0.18 -22.82
N GLY A 3 5.59 -0.70 -21.88
CA GLY A 3 4.77 -0.42 -20.70
C GLY A 3 3.29 -0.75 -20.89
N PRO A 4 2.44 -0.41 -19.90
CA PRO A 4 1.01 -0.65 -19.94
C PRO A 4 0.26 0.26 -20.92
N ILE A 5 -0.79 -0.26 -21.55
CA ILE A 5 -1.57 0.44 -22.57
C ILE A 5 -2.30 1.67 -22.00
N ASN A 6 -2.77 1.61 -20.74
CA ASN A 6 -3.46 2.74 -20.11
C ASN A 6 -2.53 3.96 -19.94
N GLN A 7 -1.29 3.76 -19.52
CA GLN A 7 -0.29 4.82 -19.41
C GLN A 7 0.06 5.38 -20.80
N LEU A 8 0.20 4.52 -21.81
CA LEU A 8 0.51 4.95 -23.17
C LEU A 8 -0.63 5.79 -23.77
N ILE A 9 -1.87 5.31 -23.73
CA ILE A 9 -3.05 6.06 -24.22
C ILE A 9 -3.22 7.38 -23.44
N LYS A 10 -3.12 7.36 -22.09
CA LYS A 10 -3.21 8.58 -21.26
C LYS A 10 -2.10 9.60 -21.57
N ARG A 11 -0.90 9.16 -21.94
CA ARG A 11 0.19 10.06 -22.41
C ARG A 11 -0.10 10.67 -23.78
N ILE A 12 -0.60 9.90 -24.75
CA ILE A 12 -0.91 10.42 -26.09
C ILE A 12 -2.11 11.40 -26.02
N GLN A 13 -3.15 11.07 -25.25
CA GLN A 13 -4.29 11.96 -24.98
C GLN A 13 -3.83 13.28 -24.31
N LYS A 14 -3.00 13.22 -23.27
CA LYS A 14 -2.52 14.43 -22.55
C LYS A 14 -1.72 15.40 -23.43
N LYS A 15 -0.96 14.92 -24.42
CA LYS A 15 -0.23 15.80 -25.36
C LYS A 15 -1.13 16.31 -26.51
N ASN A 16 -2.45 16.11 -26.47
CA ASN A 16 -3.46 16.53 -27.47
C ASN A 16 -3.15 16.08 -28.92
N GLN A 17 -2.46 14.95 -29.11
CA GLN A 17 -1.96 14.54 -30.43
C GLN A 17 -2.94 13.67 -31.24
N LEU A 18 -3.99 13.13 -30.59
CA LEU A 18 -5.02 12.28 -31.21
C LEU A 18 -6.35 13.04 -31.28
N ASN A 19 -7.10 12.85 -32.37
CA ASN A 19 -8.55 13.06 -32.34
C ASN A 19 -9.27 11.86 -31.69
N THR A 20 -10.57 12.00 -31.38
CA THR A 20 -11.34 10.92 -30.71
C THR A 20 -11.33 9.62 -31.53
N HIS A 21 -11.51 9.71 -32.85
CA HIS A 21 -11.62 8.56 -33.73
C HIS A 21 -10.29 7.78 -33.82
N GLU A 22 -9.14 8.45 -33.81
CA GLU A 22 -7.85 7.76 -33.69
C GLU A 22 -7.65 7.15 -32.29
N THR A 23 -8.14 7.80 -31.24
CA THR A 23 -8.12 7.26 -29.87
C THR A 23 -8.93 5.97 -29.79
N GLU A 24 -10.14 5.95 -30.38
CA GLU A 24 -10.99 4.76 -30.47
C GLU A 24 -10.29 3.61 -31.18
N LYS A 25 -9.56 3.85 -32.28
CA LYS A 25 -8.79 2.80 -32.98
C LYS A 25 -7.74 2.15 -32.08
N LEU A 26 -7.03 2.94 -31.27
CA LEU A 26 -6.04 2.40 -30.32
C LEU A 26 -6.71 1.60 -29.19
N ILE A 27 -7.87 2.05 -28.70
CA ILE A 27 -8.68 1.33 -27.71
C ILE A 27 -9.21 0.02 -28.32
N ALA A 28 -9.77 0.06 -29.54
CA ALA A 28 -10.25 -1.11 -30.28
C ALA A 28 -9.15 -2.16 -30.49
N TYR A 29 -7.93 -1.74 -30.88
CA TYR A 29 -6.78 -2.62 -31.00
C TYR A 29 -6.39 -3.28 -29.66
N GLY A 30 -6.35 -2.50 -28.58
CA GLY A 30 -6.09 -2.99 -27.22
C GLY A 30 -7.13 -4.00 -26.74
N LEU A 31 -8.41 -3.64 -26.83
CA LEU A 31 -9.52 -4.46 -26.35
C LEU A 31 -9.74 -5.70 -27.23
N SER A 32 -9.69 -5.61 -28.56
CA SER A 32 -9.79 -6.78 -29.45
C SER A 32 -8.66 -7.78 -29.20
N SER A 33 -7.43 -7.31 -29.02
CA SER A 33 -6.29 -8.19 -28.71
C SER A 33 -6.42 -8.83 -27.32
N THR A 34 -6.93 -8.09 -26.34
CA THR A 34 -7.20 -8.61 -24.99
C THR A 34 -8.34 -9.62 -25.01
N LEU A 35 -9.40 -9.36 -25.78
CA LEU A 35 -10.55 -10.24 -25.93
C LEU A 35 -10.20 -11.55 -26.65
N LYS A 36 -9.25 -11.52 -27.62
CA LYS A 36 -8.66 -12.73 -28.21
C LYS A 36 -7.84 -13.54 -27.19
N ALA A 37 -7.14 -12.87 -26.27
CA ALA A 37 -6.46 -13.54 -25.16
C ALA A 37 -7.47 -14.15 -24.16
N LEU A 38 -8.52 -13.42 -23.79
CA LEU A 38 -9.61 -13.93 -22.95
C LEU A 38 -10.33 -15.12 -23.59
N GLN A 39 -10.68 -15.05 -24.88
CA GLN A 39 -11.26 -16.19 -25.61
C GLN A 39 -10.40 -17.44 -25.49
N TYR A 40 -9.08 -17.31 -25.68
CA TYR A 40 -8.16 -18.44 -25.53
C TYR A 40 -8.14 -18.98 -24.09
N LEU A 41 -8.09 -18.12 -23.08
CA LEU A 41 -8.15 -18.55 -21.67
C LEU A 41 -9.47 -19.26 -21.37
N HIS A 42 -10.60 -18.65 -21.73
CA HIS A 42 -11.96 -19.13 -21.52
C HIS A 42 -12.20 -20.49 -22.18
N GLN A 43 -11.73 -20.68 -23.42
CA GLN A 43 -11.79 -21.98 -24.13
C GLN A 43 -10.94 -23.07 -23.47
N ASN A 44 -9.90 -22.70 -22.73
CA ASN A 44 -9.10 -23.62 -21.89
C ASN A 44 -9.62 -23.70 -20.44
N GLY A 45 -10.80 -23.14 -20.15
CA GLY A 45 -11.39 -23.13 -18.81
C GLY A 45 -10.70 -22.20 -17.82
N ILE A 46 -9.88 -21.24 -18.26
CA ILE A 46 -9.13 -20.33 -17.39
C ILE A 46 -9.84 -18.98 -17.31
N MET A 47 -10.19 -18.54 -16.11
CA MET A 47 -10.62 -17.16 -15.83
C MET A 47 -9.41 -16.29 -15.49
N HIS A 48 -9.34 -15.05 -15.96
CA HIS A 48 -8.22 -14.13 -15.69
C HIS A 48 -8.38 -13.35 -14.37
N ARG A 49 -9.59 -12.89 -14.07
CA ARG A 49 -10.05 -12.22 -12.84
C ARG A 49 -9.46 -10.84 -12.50
N ASP A 50 -8.27 -10.46 -12.99
CA ASP A 50 -7.73 -9.08 -12.83
C ASP A 50 -7.47 -8.35 -14.16
N VAL A 51 -8.47 -8.34 -15.05
CA VAL A 51 -8.39 -7.59 -16.32
C VAL A 51 -8.53 -6.08 -16.07
N LYS A 52 -7.44 -5.34 -16.27
CA LYS A 52 -7.37 -3.87 -16.13
C LYS A 52 -6.31 -3.28 -17.04
N GLY A 53 -6.37 -1.97 -17.31
CA GLY A 53 -5.49 -1.29 -18.25
C GLY A 53 -3.99 -1.35 -17.91
N SER A 54 -3.64 -1.55 -16.64
CA SER A 54 -2.24 -1.73 -16.22
C SER A 54 -1.67 -3.13 -16.52
N HIS A 55 -2.54 -4.12 -16.76
CA HIS A 55 -2.19 -5.52 -17.05
C HIS A 55 -2.24 -5.86 -18.55
N ILE A 56 -2.51 -4.87 -19.39
CA ILE A 56 -2.45 -5.00 -20.84
C ILE A 56 -1.16 -4.31 -21.30
N LEU A 57 -0.10 -5.08 -21.53
CA LEU A 57 1.21 -4.55 -21.94
C LEU A 57 1.33 -4.43 -23.45
N VAL A 58 2.05 -3.38 -23.89
CA VAL A 58 2.52 -3.24 -25.26
C VAL A 58 3.96 -3.79 -25.35
N THR A 59 4.21 -4.71 -26.28
CA THR A 59 5.56 -5.22 -26.57
C THR A 59 6.35 -4.23 -27.43
N ASN A 60 7.68 -4.40 -27.53
CA ASN A 60 8.53 -3.56 -28.39
C ASN A 60 8.12 -3.64 -29.88
N ASN A 61 7.42 -4.71 -30.27
CA ASN A 61 6.88 -4.91 -31.62
C ASN A 61 5.42 -4.44 -31.75
N TYR A 62 4.91 -3.65 -30.80
CA TYR A 62 3.53 -3.11 -30.75
C TYR A 62 2.41 -4.18 -30.70
N VAL A 63 2.76 -5.42 -30.40
CA VAL A 63 1.80 -6.49 -30.11
C VAL A 63 1.34 -6.35 -28.65
N ILE A 64 0.03 -6.42 -28.44
CA ILE A 64 -0.61 -6.39 -27.12
C ILE A 64 -0.47 -7.77 -26.45
N LYS A 65 -0.17 -7.79 -25.14
CA LYS A 65 -0.20 -8.99 -24.30
C LYS A 65 -0.89 -8.71 -22.98
N LEU A 66 -1.85 -9.56 -22.63
CA LEU A 66 -2.41 -9.63 -21.27
C LEU A 66 -1.40 -10.32 -20.35
N ILE A 67 -1.24 -9.80 -19.14
CA ILE A 67 -0.29 -10.28 -18.12
C ILE A 67 -0.95 -10.36 -16.74
N ASP A 68 -0.19 -10.87 -15.76
CA ASP A 68 -0.58 -11.04 -14.37
C ASP A 68 -1.77 -11.98 -14.16
N PHE A 69 -1.45 -13.26 -14.31
CA PHE A 69 -2.32 -14.40 -14.00
C PHE A 69 -2.29 -14.77 -12.51
N GLY A 70 -1.81 -13.90 -11.61
CA GLY A 70 -1.61 -14.21 -10.19
C GLY A 70 -2.88 -14.57 -9.40
N ILE A 71 -4.06 -14.41 -10.02
CA ILE A 71 -5.36 -14.82 -9.46
C ILE A 71 -6.23 -15.61 -10.46
N ALA A 72 -5.63 -16.08 -11.56
CA ALA A 72 -6.33 -16.86 -12.58
C ALA A 72 -6.68 -18.27 -12.07
N ALA A 73 -7.74 -18.88 -12.60
CA ALA A 73 -8.25 -20.17 -12.08
C ALA A 73 -8.76 -21.10 -13.20
N LEU A 74 -8.45 -22.39 -13.08
CA LEU A 74 -8.85 -23.49 -13.98
C LEU A 74 -10.24 -24.06 -13.64
N PHE A 75 -11.03 -24.31 -14.67
CA PHE A 75 -12.32 -24.99 -14.65
C PHE A 75 -12.11 -26.51 -14.78
N SER A 76 -12.62 -27.29 -13.83
CA SER A 76 -12.67 -28.75 -13.92
C SER A 76 -14.11 -29.25 -13.74
N ALA A 77 -14.55 -30.11 -14.65
CA ALA A 77 -15.96 -30.42 -14.88
C ALA A 77 -16.64 -31.32 -13.82
N GLU A 78 -15.99 -31.59 -12.68
CA GLU A 78 -16.55 -32.46 -11.61
C GLU A 78 -16.70 -31.78 -10.24
N HIS A 79 -16.21 -30.53 -10.04
CA HIS A 79 -16.27 -29.86 -8.72
C HIS A 79 -16.75 -28.41 -8.79
N SER A 80 -17.98 -28.23 -9.29
CA SER A 80 -18.70 -26.95 -9.28
C SER A 80 -19.14 -26.52 -7.87
N LYS A 81 -18.25 -25.77 -7.16
CA LYS A 81 -18.55 -24.85 -6.03
C LYS A 81 -17.25 -24.33 -5.39
N ARG A 82 -16.67 -23.22 -5.88
CA ARG A 82 -15.58 -22.50 -5.19
C ARG A 82 -15.69 -20.99 -5.35
N ASN A 83 -16.14 -20.33 -4.29
CA ASN A 83 -16.33 -18.88 -4.20
C ASN A 83 -14.99 -18.20 -3.90
N SER A 84 -14.52 -17.32 -4.78
CA SER A 84 -13.32 -16.49 -4.53
C SER A 84 -13.41 -15.15 -5.26
N SER A 85 -13.76 -14.11 -4.51
CA SER A 85 -13.96 -12.76 -5.02
C SER A 85 -12.64 -12.00 -5.02
N VAL A 86 -11.89 -12.10 -6.12
CA VAL A 86 -10.54 -11.52 -6.24
C VAL A 86 -10.44 -10.73 -7.54
N GLY A 87 -9.92 -9.52 -7.43
CA GLY A 87 -9.73 -8.57 -8.52
C GLY A 87 -9.52 -7.17 -7.94
N THR A 88 -8.93 -6.27 -8.71
CA THR A 88 -8.77 -4.87 -8.30
C THR A 88 -10.15 -4.23 -8.20
N SER A 89 -10.54 -3.73 -7.02
CA SER A 89 -11.96 -3.52 -6.63
C SER A 89 -12.83 -2.70 -7.58
N LEU A 90 -12.24 -1.79 -8.38
CA LEU A 90 -12.94 -0.96 -9.37
C LEU A 90 -13.38 -1.74 -10.62
N TRP A 91 -12.65 -2.80 -10.99
CA TRP A 91 -12.93 -3.64 -12.16
C TRP A 91 -13.74 -4.89 -11.81
N MET A 92 -13.97 -5.19 -10.52
CA MET A 92 -14.72 -6.38 -10.09
C MET A 92 -16.17 -6.36 -10.58
N ALA A 93 -16.64 -7.52 -11.07
CA ALA A 93 -18.00 -7.70 -11.53
C ALA A 93 -19.02 -7.86 -10.36
N PRO A 94 -20.29 -7.44 -10.53
CA PRO A 94 -21.30 -7.50 -9.47
C PRO A 94 -21.50 -8.90 -8.88
N GLU A 95 -21.46 -9.93 -9.72
CA GLU A 95 -21.59 -11.34 -9.32
C GLU A 95 -20.38 -11.84 -8.54
N VAL A 96 -19.17 -11.42 -8.92
CA VAL A 96 -17.93 -11.72 -8.18
C VAL A 96 -18.01 -11.08 -6.79
N ILE A 97 -18.52 -9.86 -6.69
CA ILE A 97 -18.75 -9.18 -5.41
C ILE A 97 -19.84 -9.90 -4.59
N ALA A 98 -20.97 -10.27 -5.20
CA ALA A 98 -22.05 -10.97 -4.51
C ALA A 98 -21.60 -12.32 -3.93
N CYS A 99 -20.80 -13.07 -4.68
CA CYS A 99 -20.17 -14.34 -4.29
C CYS A 99 -19.26 -14.22 -3.04
N ALA A 100 -18.75 -13.01 -2.72
CA ALA A 100 -17.98 -12.76 -1.49
C ALA A 100 -18.85 -12.89 -0.23
N TYR A 101 -20.11 -12.45 -0.35
CA TYR A 101 -21.04 -12.31 0.76
C TYR A 101 -21.99 -13.52 0.84
N GLN A 102 -22.46 -14.03 -0.30
CA GLN A 102 -23.46 -15.10 -0.41
C GLN A 102 -22.81 -16.42 -0.84
N LEU A 103 -23.02 -17.47 -0.05
CA LEU A 103 -22.36 -18.77 -0.25
C LEU A 103 -22.92 -19.57 -1.43
N ASP A 104 -24.18 -19.33 -1.81
CA ASP A 104 -24.87 -20.07 -2.87
C ASP A 104 -24.79 -19.41 -4.26
N TYR A 105 -24.10 -18.26 -4.38
CA TYR A 105 -23.91 -17.56 -5.66
C TYR A 105 -22.68 -18.09 -6.42
N SER A 106 -22.90 -18.55 -7.65
CA SER A 106 -21.84 -18.86 -8.63
C SER A 106 -21.59 -17.69 -9.58
N PHE A 107 -20.44 -17.73 -10.25
CA PHE A 107 -20.11 -16.92 -11.43
C PHE A 107 -19.16 -17.72 -12.34
N ASP A 108 -19.05 -17.31 -13.60
CA ASP A 108 -18.25 -17.95 -14.64
C ASP A 108 -17.21 -16.99 -15.23
N GLU A 109 -16.59 -17.36 -16.35
CA GLU A 109 -15.55 -16.57 -17.03
C GLU A 109 -16.02 -15.20 -17.54
N ARG A 110 -17.34 -14.96 -17.60
CA ARG A 110 -17.91 -13.68 -18.04
C ARG A 110 -17.63 -12.57 -17.03
N CYS A 111 -17.12 -12.85 -15.83
CA CYS A 111 -16.57 -11.84 -14.94
C CYS A 111 -15.46 -11.01 -15.61
N ASP A 112 -14.64 -11.64 -16.46
CA ASP A 112 -13.56 -10.96 -17.18
C ASP A 112 -14.08 -9.98 -18.22
N ILE A 113 -15.27 -10.24 -18.76
CA ILE A 113 -15.95 -9.40 -19.75
C ILE A 113 -16.44 -8.09 -19.11
N TRP A 114 -16.94 -8.16 -17.87
CA TRP A 114 -17.25 -6.95 -17.10
C TRP A 114 -15.97 -6.14 -16.84
N SER A 115 -14.91 -6.78 -16.36
CA SER A 115 -13.61 -6.15 -16.11
C SER A 115 -13.03 -5.50 -17.38
N LEU A 116 -13.22 -6.12 -18.54
CA LEU A 116 -12.88 -5.54 -19.84
C LEU A 116 -13.74 -4.31 -20.18
N GLY A 117 -15.04 -4.33 -19.88
CA GLY A 117 -15.94 -3.18 -20.03
C GLY A 117 -15.54 -1.99 -19.15
N ILE A 118 -15.13 -2.26 -17.90
CA ILE A 118 -14.56 -1.23 -17.02
C ILE A 118 -13.22 -0.71 -17.57
N THR A 119 -12.39 -1.59 -18.12
CA THR A 119 -11.13 -1.21 -18.79
C THR A 119 -11.38 -0.34 -20.03
N ALA A 120 -12.44 -0.59 -20.80
CA ALA A 120 -12.81 0.25 -21.94
C ALA A 120 -13.07 1.71 -21.50
N ILE A 121 -13.81 1.90 -20.39
CA ILE A 121 -14.05 3.23 -19.82
C ILE A 121 -12.74 3.84 -19.28
N GLU A 122 -11.89 3.04 -18.61
CA GLU A 122 -10.58 3.48 -18.12
C GLU A 122 -9.69 4.05 -19.24
N LEU A 123 -9.65 3.41 -20.41
CA LEU A 123 -8.86 3.88 -21.56
C LEU A 123 -9.49 5.10 -22.25
N ALA A 124 -10.81 5.25 -22.19
CA ALA A 124 -11.55 6.37 -22.80
C ALA A 124 -11.50 7.65 -21.95
N ASP A 125 -11.88 7.57 -20.66
CA ASP A 125 -11.89 8.71 -19.73
C ASP A 125 -10.50 8.97 -19.10
N GLY A 126 -9.59 8.00 -19.20
CA GLY A 126 -8.24 8.01 -18.63
C GLY A 126 -8.16 7.50 -17.19
N GLU A 127 -9.30 7.18 -16.56
CA GLU A 127 -9.45 6.64 -15.20
C GLU A 127 -10.71 5.77 -15.13
N ALA A 128 -10.67 4.71 -14.30
CA ALA A 128 -11.82 3.82 -14.15
C ALA A 128 -13.02 4.51 -13.46
N PRO A 129 -14.26 4.08 -13.74
CA PRO A 129 -15.43 4.46 -12.96
C PRO A 129 -15.20 4.24 -11.46
N LEU A 130 -15.76 5.14 -10.65
CA LEU A 130 -15.68 5.10 -9.18
C LEU A 130 -14.26 5.25 -8.58
N CYS A 131 -13.23 5.58 -9.37
CA CYS A 131 -11.84 5.81 -8.93
C CYS A 131 -11.71 6.77 -7.72
N GLN A 132 -12.67 7.70 -7.55
CA GLN A 132 -12.71 8.65 -6.44
C GLN A 132 -13.17 8.06 -5.09
N PHE A 133 -13.51 6.76 -5.04
CA PHE A 133 -14.05 6.10 -3.86
C PHE A 133 -13.12 4.99 -3.35
N HIS A 134 -13.01 4.86 -2.03
CA HIS A 134 -12.23 3.80 -1.37
C HIS A 134 -12.68 2.39 -1.83
N PRO A 135 -11.77 1.43 -2.04
CA PRO A 135 -12.08 0.06 -2.45
C PRO A 135 -13.30 -0.58 -1.77
N THR A 136 -13.39 -0.50 -0.44
CA THR A 136 -14.52 -1.06 0.33
C THR A 136 -15.87 -0.44 -0.10
N LYS A 137 -15.91 0.87 -0.35
CA LYS A 137 -17.12 1.56 -0.80
C LYS A 137 -17.51 1.14 -2.22
N VAL A 138 -16.54 0.96 -3.10
CA VAL A 138 -16.75 0.53 -4.49
C VAL A 138 -17.50 -0.80 -4.54
N LEU A 139 -17.17 -1.75 -3.66
CA LEU A 139 -17.87 -3.04 -3.54
C LEU A 139 -19.37 -2.90 -3.23
N PHE A 140 -19.80 -1.87 -2.49
CA PHE A 140 -21.22 -1.59 -2.24
C PHE A 140 -21.90 -0.79 -3.36
N GLU A 141 -21.14 0.02 -4.09
CA GLU A 141 -21.66 0.91 -5.13
C GLU A 141 -21.88 0.18 -6.46
N ILE A 142 -21.00 -0.75 -6.85
CA ILE A 142 -21.08 -1.52 -8.10
C ILE A 142 -22.41 -2.30 -8.23
N PRO A 143 -22.86 -3.08 -7.22
CA PRO A 143 -24.14 -3.79 -7.31
C PRO A 143 -25.35 -2.84 -7.31
N ARG A 144 -25.24 -1.64 -6.71
CA ARG A 144 -26.38 -0.72 -6.49
C ARG A 144 -26.60 0.29 -7.63
N ARG A 145 -25.54 0.84 -8.22
CA ARG A 145 -25.64 1.86 -9.30
C ARG A 145 -26.06 1.24 -10.63
N PRO A 146 -26.66 1.99 -11.58
CA PRO A 146 -26.77 1.52 -12.96
C PRO A 146 -25.38 1.19 -13.54
N PRO A 147 -25.28 0.32 -14.56
CA PRO A 147 -24.04 0.08 -15.29
C PRO A 147 -23.34 1.40 -15.66
N PRO A 148 -22.03 1.56 -15.39
CA PRO A 148 -21.34 2.80 -15.68
C PRO A 148 -21.19 3.00 -17.19
N THR A 149 -21.25 4.25 -17.63
CA THR A 149 -20.92 4.69 -18.98
C THR A 149 -19.70 5.60 -18.96
N VAL A 150 -19.14 5.92 -20.12
CA VAL A 150 -18.15 7.00 -20.26
C VAL A 150 -18.71 8.31 -19.69
N ARG A 151 -17.89 9.04 -18.93
CA ARG A 151 -18.28 10.22 -18.14
C ARG A 151 -18.23 11.51 -18.95
N ARG A 152 -17.28 11.62 -19.88
CA ARG A 152 -17.06 12.84 -20.68
C ARG A 152 -17.80 12.73 -22.00
N ASP A 153 -18.78 13.62 -22.19
CA ASP A 153 -19.49 13.88 -23.44
C ASP A 153 -19.82 12.61 -24.22
N ALA A 154 -20.85 11.85 -23.80
CA ALA A 154 -21.19 10.57 -24.44
C ALA A 154 -21.39 10.69 -25.97
N ALA A 155 -21.83 11.85 -26.47
CA ALA A 155 -21.94 12.16 -27.90
C ALA A 155 -20.60 12.32 -28.66
N LYS A 156 -19.46 12.28 -27.96
CA LYS A 156 -18.11 12.36 -28.53
C LYS A 156 -17.63 11.01 -29.09
N TRP A 157 -18.16 9.91 -28.56
CA TRP A 157 -17.72 8.55 -28.87
C TRP A 157 -18.68 7.86 -29.84
N SER A 158 -18.18 6.88 -30.59
CA SER A 158 -19.00 6.13 -31.56
C SER A 158 -20.10 5.28 -30.90
N GLU A 159 -21.16 5.04 -31.66
CA GLU A 159 -22.25 4.14 -31.26
C GLU A 159 -21.73 2.71 -31.06
N ASP A 160 -20.86 2.22 -31.95
CA ASP A 160 -20.22 0.91 -31.82
C ASP A 160 -19.40 0.79 -30.50
N PHE A 161 -18.66 1.82 -30.08
CA PHE A 161 -17.93 1.79 -28.81
C PHE A 161 -18.87 1.79 -27.59
N THR A 162 -19.90 2.63 -27.61
CA THR A 162 -20.88 2.75 -26.52
C THR A 162 -21.71 1.46 -26.40
N LYS A 163 -22.05 0.84 -27.53
CA LYS A 163 -22.71 -0.47 -27.61
C LYS A 163 -21.81 -1.59 -27.06
N PHE A 164 -20.53 -1.63 -27.44
CA PHE A 164 -19.57 -2.59 -26.90
C PHE A 164 -19.44 -2.50 -25.38
N ILE A 165 -19.33 -1.29 -24.81
CA ILE A 165 -19.34 -1.07 -23.35
C ILE A 165 -20.63 -1.60 -22.73
N SER A 166 -21.78 -1.28 -23.33
CA SER A 166 -23.09 -1.70 -22.83
C SER A 166 -23.27 -3.22 -22.84
N ALA A 167 -22.75 -3.91 -23.87
CA ALA A 167 -22.73 -5.37 -23.96
C ALA A 167 -21.83 -5.99 -22.87
N CYS A 168 -20.69 -5.37 -22.56
CA CYS A 168 -19.79 -5.84 -21.51
C CYS A 168 -20.34 -5.66 -20.08
N LEU A 169 -21.12 -4.60 -19.85
CA LEU A 169 -21.56 -4.17 -18.51
C LEU A 169 -22.99 -4.59 -18.15
N ILE A 170 -23.47 -5.70 -18.72
CA ILE A 170 -24.69 -6.38 -18.29
C ILE A 170 -24.44 -6.96 -16.88
N LYS A 171 -25.25 -6.55 -15.88
CA LYS A 171 -25.06 -6.97 -14.49
C LYS A 171 -25.34 -8.45 -14.25
N ASP A 172 -26.36 -8.98 -14.90
CA ASP A 172 -26.65 -10.41 -14.90
C ASP A 172 -25.63 -11.11 -15.80
N TYR A 173 -24.73 -11.89 -15.21
CA TYR A 173 -23.67 -12.54 -15.96
C TYR A 173 -24.20 -13.64 -16.88
N GLU A 174 -25.35 -14.25 -16.58
CA GLU A 174 -25.98 -15.25 -17.46
C GLU A 174 -26.47 -14.63 -18.78
N GLN A 175 -26.78 -13.32 -18.77
CA GLN A 175 -27.15 -12.54 -19.95
C GLN A 175 -25.96 -11.79 -20.59
N ARG A 176 -24.78 -11.82 -19.98
CA ARG A 176 -23.57 -11.17 -20.50
C ARG A 176 -22.93 -12.06 -21.59
N PRO A 177 -22.57 -11.51 -22.76
CA PRO A 177 -21.95 -12.30 -23.82
C PRO A 177 -20.54 -12.79 -23.43
N SER A 178 -20.17 -13.94 -23.97
CA SER A 178 -18.81 -14.50 -23.88
C SER A 178 -17.79 -13.73 -24.72
N ALA A 179 -16.50 -13.99 -24.50
CA ALA A 179 -15.42 -13.39 -25.30
C ALA A 179 -15.55 -13.69 -26.81
N GLU A 180 -16.00 -14.90 -27.16
CA GLU A 180 -16.21 -15.32 -28.54
C GLU A 180 -17.40 -14.61 -29.19
N GLU A 181 -18.51 -14.44 -28.46
CA GLU A 181 -19.69 -13.74 -28.97
C GLU A 181 -19.40 -12.26 -29.22
N LEU A 182 -18.66 -11.60 -28.32
CA LEU A 182 -18.22 -10.22 -28.55
C LEU A 182 -17.32 -10.08 -29.78
N LEU A 183 -16.34 -10.98 -29.98
CA LEU A 183 -15.50 -10.99 -31.19
C LEU A 183 -16.31 -11.25 -32.48
N ARG A 184 -17.42 -12.00 -32.38
CA ARG A 184 -18.28 -12.34 -33.51
C ARG A 184 -19.30 -11.23 -33.84
N ASN A 185 -19.83 -10.56 -32.83
CA ASN A 185 -21.04 -9.72 -32.93
C ASN A 185 -20.81 -8.21 -32.78
N GLU A 186 -19.76 -7.76 -32.08
CA GLU A 186 -19.53 -6.34 -31.85
C GLU A 186 -18.50 -5.74 -32.82
N ASN A 187 -18.96 -4.84 -33.69
CA ASN A 187 -18.14 -4.20 -34.73
C ASN A 187 -16.89 -3.52 -34.18
N PHE A 188 -16.96 -2.91 -32.99
CA PHE A 188 -15.87 -2.15 -32.40
C PHE A 188 -14.58 -2.97 -32.20
N VAL A 189 -14.69 -4.28 -31.92
CA VAL A 189 -13.54 -5.19 -31.71
C VAL A 189 -13.31 -6.14 -32.90
N LYS A 190 -14.17 -6.06 -33.92
CA LYS A 190 -14.22 -6.98 -35.06
C LYS A 190 -13.71 -6.30 -36.32
N PHE A 191 -12.44 -6.56 -36.62
CA PHE A 191 -11.76 -6.06 -37.82
C PHE A 191 -10.75 -7.09 -38.34
N ASP A 192 -10.43 -6.97 -39.63
CA ASP A 192 -9.52 -7.86 -40.35
C ASP A 192 -8.04 -7.61 -39.97
N ASP A 193 -7.15 -8.50 -40.45
CA ASP A 193 -5.72 -8.40 -40.14
C ASP A 193 -5.06 -7.17 -40.80
N GLU A 194 -5.59 -6.65 -41.92
CA GLU A 194 -5.13 -5.39 -42.54
C GLU A 194 -5.44 -4.18 -41.63
N THR A 195 -6.67 -4.06 -41.13
CA THR A 195 -7.09 -3.02 -40.19
C THR A 195 -6.34 -3.15 -38.86
N LYS A 196 -6.12 -4.38 -38.38
CA LYS A 196 -5.33 -4.65 -37.18
C LYS A 196 -3.89 -4.16 -37.31
N GLU A 197 -3.22 -4.44 -38.43
CA GLU A 197 -1.86 -3.95 -38.67
C GLU A 197 -1.85 -2.42 -38.85
N SER A 198 -2.87 -1.83 -39.49
CA SER A 198 -3.07 -0.38 -39.56
C SER A 198 -3.17 0.27 -38.16
N TYR A 199 -3.91 -0.32 -37.22
CA TYR A 199 -4.02 0.22 -35.85
C TYR A 199 -2.74 0.02 -35.05
N ARG A 200 -1.98 -1.05 -35.32
CA ARG A 200 -0.65 -1.31 -34.75
C ARG A 200 0.39 -0.30 -35.26
N ASP A 201 0.38 0.04 -36.55
CA ASP A 201 1.22 1.09 -37.11
C ASP A 201 0.82 2.48 -36.59
N LEU A 202 -0.48 2.74 -36.37
CA LEU A 202 -0.94 3.95 -35.70
C LEU A 202 -0.34 4.07 -34.28
N LEU A 203 -0.40 2.99 -33.49
CA LEU A 203 0.19 2.94 -32.15
C LEU A 203 1.71 3.20 -32.18
N LYS A 204 2.41 2.63 -33.17
CA LYS A 204 3.83 2.84 -33.42
C LYS A 204 4.16 4.28 -33.79
N THR A 205 3.41 4.89 -34.70
CA THR A 205 3.57 6.30 -35.08
C THR A 205 3.42 7.22 -33.88
N TYR A 206 2.40 7.03 -33.04
CA TYR A 206 2.21 7.86 -31.85
C TYR A 206 3.24 7.60 -30.76
N HIS A 207 3.68 6.36 -30.56
CA HIS A 207 4.79 6.09 -29.64
C HIS A 207 6.10 6.75 -30.10
N MET A 208 6.44 6.69 -31.39
CA MET A 208 7.63 7.35 -31.93
C MET A 208 7.57 8.88 -31.77
N LYS A 209 6.41 9.50 -32.00
CA LYS A 209 6.18 10.94 -31.76
C LYS A 209 6.34 11.34 -30.29
N LEU A 210 6.01 10.45 -29.34
CA LEU A 210 6.26 10.69 -27.91
C LEU A 210 7.76 10.64 -27.61
N SER A 211 8.46 9.60 -28.08
CA SER A 211 9.89 9.41 -27.82
C SER A 211 10.78 10.49 -28.46
N SER A 212 10.35 11.13 -29.55
CA SER A 212 11.07 12.26 -30.15
C SER A 212 10.93 13.59 -29.41
N LEU A 213 10.12 13.65 -28.35
CA LEU A 213 9.85 14.88 -27.57
C LEU A 213 10.40 14.84 -26.13
N ASP A 214 10.82 13.66 -25.65
CA ASP A 214 11.24 13.44 -24.26
C ASP A 214 12.70 12.92 -24.24
N VAL A 215 13.68 13.83 -24.18
CA VAL A 215 15.13 13.55 -23.98
C VAL A 215 15.59 14.38 -22.77
N PRO A 216 16.11 13.73 -21.70
CA PRO A 216 17.56 13.61 -21.54
C PRO A 216 18.08 12.17 -21.37
N ASP A 217 19.37 11.99 -21.69
CA ASP A 217 20.16 10.78 -21.43
C ASP A 217 20.24 10.39 -19.95
N VAL A 218 20.13 9.10 -19.64
CA VAL A 218 21.14 8.33 -18.88
C VAL A 218 21.05 6.86 -19.32
N SER A 219 22.17 6.27 -19.74
CA SER A 219 22.33 4.82 -19.92
C SER A 219 22.75 4.16 -18.60
N VAL A 220 21.99 3.17 -18.12
CA VAL A 220 22.46 2.23 -17.08
C VAL A 220 22.23 0.81 -17.59
N GLU A 221 23.27 -0.01 -17.48
CA GLU A 221 23.29 -1.39 -17.96
C GLU A 221 22.51 -2.34 -17.05
N SER A 222 22.22 -3.53 -17.58
CA SER A 222 21.35 -4.53 -16.99
C SER A 222 22.03 -5.38 -15.92
N ASP A 223 21.33 -5.62 -14.81
CA ASP A 223 21.42 -6.89 -14.09
C ASP A 223 20.05 -7.28 -13.49
N GLN A 224 19.28 -8.09 -14.23
CA GLN A 224 18.01 -8.67 -13.80
C GLN A 224 17.97 -10.17 -14.16
N SER A 225 18.79 -10.96 -13.49
CA SER A 225 18.90 -12.42 -13.68
C SER A 225 18.45 -13.25 -12.46
N SER A 226 18.15 -12.61 -11.32
CA SER A 226 17.78 -13.29 -10.06
C SER A 226 16.27 -13.34 -9.74
N ILE A 227 15.47 -12.41 -10.26
CA ILE A 227 14.08 -12.17 -9.78
C ILE A 227 13.04 -13.13 -10.40
N VAL A 228 13.34 -13.77 -11.53
CA VAL A 228 12.35 -14.55 -12.32
C VAL A 228 11.99 -15.90 -11.68
N ASN A 229 12.88 -16.46 -10.84
CA ASN A 229 12.67 -17.80 -10.26
C ASN A 229 11.69 -17.82 -9.07
N ASP A 230 11.52 -16.70 -8.35
CA ASP A 230 10.70 -16.68 -7.14
C ASP A 230 9.19 -16.59 -7.44
N ALA A 231 8.81 -15.90 -8.52
CA ALA A 231 7.40 -15.70 -8.89
C ALA A 231 6.70 -17.00 -9.32
N VAL A 232 7.41 -17.93 -9.96
CA VAL A 232 6.88 -19.24 -10.40
C VAL A 232 6.53 -20.13 -9.20
N ASN A 233 7.24 -19.98 -8.08
CA ASN A 233 7.03 -20.77 -6.87
C ASN A 233 5.77 -20.35 -6.10
N ILE A 234 5.41 -19.06 -6.13
CA ILE A 234 4.32 -18.50 -5.31
C ILE A 234 2.93 -18.97 -5.76
N ASN A 235 2.66 -19.06 -7.07
CA ASN A 235 1.32 -19.45 -7.57
C ASN A 235 1.00 -20.92 -7.28
N SER A 236 1.97 -21.82 -7.55
CA SER A 236 1.95 -23.22 -7.09
C SER A 236 1.68 -23.32 -5.58
N TRP A 237 2.29 -22.43 -4.80
CA TRP A 237 2.14 -22.44 -3.36
C TRP A 237 0.76 -21.98 -2.86
N ILE A 238 0.13 -21.00 -3.51
CA ILE A 238 -1.24 -20.54 -3.22
C ILE A 238 -2.30 -21.60 -3.58
N GLU A 239 -2.10 -22.34 -4.68
CA GLU A 239 -2.98 -23.46 -5.05
C GLU A 239 -2.91 -24.58 -4.01
N ASN A 240 -1.72 -24.93 -3.52
CA ASN A 240 -1.52 -25.95 -2.48
C ASN A 240 -2.19 -25.58 -1.12
N ILE A 241 -2.28 -24.29 -0.77
CA ILE A 241 -3.02 -23.82 0.43
C ILE A 241 -4.54 -23.95 0.27
N SER A 242 -5.04 -24.04 -0.96
CA SER A 242 -6.47 -24.03 -1.26
C SER A 242 -7.15 -25.40 -1.08
N ASN A 243 -6.41 -26.41 -0.63
CA ASN A 243 -6.92 -27.76 -0.35
C ASN A 243 -6.60 -28.13 1.12
N PRO A 244 -7.52 -27.89 2.08
CA PRO A 244 -7.25 -28.12 3.50
C PRO A 244 -6.80 -29.55 3.83
N ALA A 245 -7.30 -30.53 3.06
CA ALA A 245 -7.01 -31.96 3.20
C ALA A 245 -5.50 -32.30 3.14
N ASP A 246 -4.73 -31.61 2.31
CA ASP A 246 -3.28 -31.87 2.14
C ASP A 246 -2.43 -31.26 3.27
N PHE A 247 -3.06 -30.49 4.16
CA PHE A 247 -2.44 -29.80 5.30
C PHE A 247 -3.20 -30.01 6.63
N VAL A 248 -4.08 -31.03 6.72
CA VAL A 248 -4.57 -31.56 8.02
C VAL A 248 -3.47 -32.41 8.64
N ASP A 249 -2.39 -31.75 9.03
CA ASP A 249 -1.33 -32.32 9.83
C ASP A 249 -1.48 -31.84 11.29
N ASN A 250 -1.06 -32.66 12.26
CA ASN A 250 -1.12 -32.34 13.69
C ASN A 250 -0.16 -31.22 14.11
N GLU A 251 0.47 -30.55 13.14
CA GLU A 251 1.41 -29.44 13.30
C GLU A 251 0.78 -28.05 13.12
N ASN A 252 -0.50 -27.93 12.76
CA ASN A 252 -1.16 -26.60 12.77
C ASN A 252 -1.25 -26.01 14.18
N ASN A 253 -1.32 -26.86 15.21
CA ASN A 253 -1.18 -26.46 16.61
C ASN A 253 -0.15 -27.36 17.32
N LEU A 254 0.97 -26.78 17.74
CA LEU A 254 2.06 -27.52 18.38
C LEU A 254 1.64 -28.18 19.72
N ALA A 255 0.56 -27.71 20.35
CA ALA A 255 0.00 -28.33 21.54
C ALA A 255 -0.74 -29.67 21.27
N GLN A 256 -0.94 -30.04 20.00
CA GLN A 256 -1.57 -31.31 19.58
C GLN A 256 -0.53 -32.40 19.23
N ILE A 257 0.76 -32.10 19.30
CA ILE A 257 1.84 -33.04 18.98
C ILE A 257 2.05 -34.02 20.15
N HIS A 258 2.05 -35.33 19.85
CA HIS A 258 2.19 -36.39 20.86
C HIS A 258 3.53 -36.38 21.64
N TYR A 259 4.59 -35.85 21.04
CA TYR A 259 5.93 -35.78 21.64
C TYR A 259 6.43 -34.33 21.71
N LEU A 260 6.31 -33.73 22.90
CA LEU A 260 6.77 -32.37 23.21
C LEU A 260 8.29 -32.34 23.48
N ASP A 261 9.07 -32.75 22.49
CA ASP A 261 10.54 -32.65 22.50
C ASP A 261 11.01 -31.42 21.68
N PRO A 262 12.03 -30.66 22.15
CA PRO A 262 12.51 -29.48 21.43
C PRO A 262 12.95 -29.73 19.97
N GLN A 263 13.52 -30.90 19.65
CA GLN A 263 13.93 -31.18 18.26
C GLN A 263 12.70 -31.39 17.36
N HIS A 264 11.68 -32.09 17.86
CA HIS A 264 10.42 -32.29 17.15
C HIS A 264 9.71 -30.97 16.88
N ILE A 265 9.57 -30.11 17.90
CA ILE A 265 8.98 -28.77 17.78
C ILE A 265 9.71 -27.92 16.73
N ILE A 266 11.04 -27.87 16.80
CA ILE A 266 11.86 -27.11 15.85
C ILE A 266 11.74 -27.67 14.42
N ASN A 267 11.67 -29.00 14.27
CA ASN A 267 11.54 -29.64 12.96
C ASN A 267 10.17 -29.41 12.33
N SER A 268 9.08 -29.49 13.10
CA SER A 268 7.73 -29.11 12.64
C SER A 268 7.68 -27.63 12.21
N ILE A 269 8.22 -26.73 13.02
CA ILE A 269 8.34 -25.30 12.68
C ILE A 269 9.12 -25.10 11.37
N ARG A 270 10.27 -25.78 11.21
CA ARG A 270 11.06 -25.75 9.97
C ARG A 270 10.28 -26.31 8.77
N ARG A 271 9.55 -27.43 8.93
CA ARG A 271 8.75 -28.08 7.88
C ARG A 271 7.55 -27.23 7.43
N ARG A 272 7.03 -26.38 8.33
CA ARG A 272 6.04 -25.34 8.01
C ARG A 272 6.67 -24.15 7.29
N PHE A 273 7.76 -23.61 7.83
CA PHE A 273 8.46 -22.45 7.26
C PHE A 273 9.09 -22.73 5.89
N SER A 274 9.59 -23.95 5.63
CA SER A 274 10.10 -24.35 4.31
C SER A 274 9.00 -24.45 3.26
N LYS A 275 7.76 -24.69 3.70
CA LYS A 275 6.54 -24.53 2.90
C LYS A 275 5.93 -23.15 3.12
N THR A 276 6.72 -22.10 3.42
CA THR A 276 6.31 -20.69 3.68
C THR A 276 5.09 -20.44 4.60
N LEU A 277 4.67 -21.42 5.41
CA LEU A 277 3.63 -21.27 6.43
C LEU A 277 4.24 -20.62 7.68
N ILE A 278 4.21 -19.28 7.74
CA ILE A 278 4.87 -18.51 8.81
C ILE A 278 4.11 -18.50 10.15
N TYR A 279 2.83 -18.86 10.14
CA TYR A 279 1.93 -18.83 11.29
C TYR A 279 1.68 -20.25 11.81
N THR A 280 1.73 -20.46 13.13
CA THR A 280 1.49 -21.76 13.78
C THR A 280 0.86 -21.55 15.16
N TYR A 281 -0.18 -22.30 15.54
CA TYR A 281 -0.72 -22.21 16.90
C TYR A 281 0.16 -22.92 17.93
N ILE A 282 0.13 -22.43 19.16
CA ILE A 282 0.73 -23.02 20.36
C ILE A 282 -0.31 -22.92 21.47
N GLY A 283 -1.19 -23.91 21.56
CA GLY A 283 -2.40 -23.81 22.38
C GLY A 283 -3.28 -22.66 21.86
N ASP A 284 -3.57 -21.69 22.72
CA ASP A 284 -4.32 -20.47 22.40
C ASP A 284 -3.45 -19.32 21.87
N SER A 285 -2.11 -19.48 21.85
CA SER A 285 -1.17 -18.49 21.31
C SER A 285 -0.89 -18.72 19.82
N LEU A 286 -0.51 -17.66 19.10
CA LEU A 286 -0.06 -17.74 17.71
C LEU A 286 1.43 -17.40 17.61
N LEU A 287 2.23 -18.36 17.15
CA LEU A 287 3.61 -18.11 16.72
C LEU A 287 3.60 -17.56 15.29
N ALA A 288 4.27 -16.43 15.08
CA ALA A 288 4.53 -15.84 13.78
C ALA A 288 6.05 -15.72 13.57
N ILE A 289 6.56 -16.23 12.45
CA ILE A 289 8.00 -16.22 12.13
C ILE A 289 8.23 -15.26 10.96
N ASN A 290 9.03 -14.21 11.18
CA ASN A 290 9.31 -13.22 10.14
C ASN A 290 10.00 -13.88 8.92
N PRO A 291 9.38 -13.89 7.72
CA PRO A 291 9.96 -14.50 6.53
C PRO A 291 11.09 -13.67 5.90
N LYS A 292 11.27 -12.40 6.31
CA LYS A 292 12.19 -11.40 5.73
C LYS A 292 11.98 -11.12 4.23
N GLN A 293 10.88 -11.60 3.65
CA GLN A 293 10.44 -11.36 2.29
C GLN A 293 8.93 -11.08 2.29
N PHE A 294 8.41 -10.46 1.22
CA PHE A 294 6.98 -10.27 1.08
C PHE A 294 6.28 -11.62 0.81
N LEU A 295 5.13 -11.86 1.46
CA LEU A 295 4.26 -13.02 1.20
C LEU A 295 2.83 -12.51 0.94
N PRO A 296 2.13 -12.97 -0.11
CA PRO A 296 0.78 -12.50 -0.46
C PRO A 296 -0.34 -13.12 0.40
N ILE A 297 -0.08 -13.32 1.70
CA ILE A 297 -0.99 -13.98 2.67
C ILE A 297 -1.80 -13.00 3.53
N ASP A 298 -1.40 -11.73 3.57
CA ASP A 298 -2.06 -10.69 4.38
C ASP A 298 -2.99 -9.78 3.56
N ASN A 299 -3.43 -10.23 2.36
CA ASN A 299 -4.29 -9.44 1.48
C ASN A 299 -5.79 -9.57 1.83
N LEU A 300 -6.62 -8.69 1.27
CA LEU A 300 -8.07 -8.67 1.50
C LEU A 300 -8.77 -10.00 1.16
N HIS A 301 -8.27 -10.76 0.18
CA HIS A 301 -8.82 -12.09 -0.14
C HIS A 301 -8.58 -13.10 0.99
N PHE A 302 -7.44 -13.03 1.67
CA PHE A 302 -7.21 -13.83 2.89
C PHE A 302 -8.06 -13.33 4.05
N GLN A 303 -8.13 -12.03 4.31
CA GLN A 303 -9.00 -11.44 5.35
C GLN A 303 -10.46 -11.93 5.26
N LEU A 304 -11.07 -11.81 4.08
CA LEU A 304 -12.45 -12.23 3.84
C LEU A 304 -12.71 -13.72 4.13
N LYS A 305 -11.69 -14.60 4.09
CA LYS A 305 -11.83 -16.01 4.50
C LYS A 305 -12.00 -16.16 6.02
N TYR A 306 -11.26 -15.37 6.80
CA TYR A 306 -11.22 -15.50 8.26
C TYR A 306 -12.43 -14.88 8.97
N LEU A 307 -13.10 -13.90 8.37
CA LEU A 307 -14.36 -13.30 8.89
C LEU A 307 -15.39 -14.30 9.42
N LYS A 308 -15.50 -15.50 8.82
CA LYS A 308 -16.51 -16.52 9.20
C LYS A 308 -16.03 -17.50 10.29
N ASN A 309 -14.90 -17.22 10.96
CA ASN A 309 -14.31 -17.95 12.09
C ASN A 309 -14.35 -19.48 11.95
N ARG A 310 -13.86 -19.97 10.80
CA ARG A 310 -13.87 -21.39 10.43
C ARG A 310 -12.70 -22.14 11.07
N LYS A 311 -13.01 -23.24 11.79
CA LYS A 311 -12.00 -24.09 12.48
C LYS A 311 -11.12 -24.90 11.53
N ASP A 312 -11.55 -25.05 10.28
CA ASP A 312 -10.86 -25.72 9.17
C ASP A 312 -9.80 -24.86 8.47
N LEU A 313 -9.65 -23.58 8.85
CA LEU A 313 -8.65 -22.68 8.28
C LEU A 313 -7.28 -22.83 8.95
N LEU A 314 -6.23 -22.49 8.20
CA LEU A 314 -4.85 -22.48 8.68
C LEU A 314 -4.66 -21.45 9.81
N PRO A 315 -3.62 -21.62 10.66
CA PRO A 315 -3.25 -20.60 11.64
C PRO A 315 -2.96 -19.26 10.95
N HIS A 316 -3.57 -18.18 11.43
CA HIS A 316 -3.36 -16.83 10.88
C HIS A 316 -3.62 -15.74 11.92
N VAL A 317 -2.99 -14.58 11.72
CA VAL A 317 -3.23 -13.40 12.56
C VAL A 317 -4.69 -12.92 12.50
N PHE A 318 -5.31 -13.00 11.32
CA PHE A 318 -6.74 -12.70 11.10
C PHE A 318 -7.68 -13.64 11.87
N ALA A 319 -7.30 -14.92 12.02
CA ALA A 319 -8.08 -15.88 12.81
C ALA A 319 -8.10 -15.50 14.30
N ILE A 320 -6.96 -15.02 14.85
CA ILE A 320 -6.90 -14.49 16.22
C ILE A 320 -7.80 -13.26 16.36
N ALA A 321 -7.71 -12.28 15.45
CA ALA A 321 -8.57 -11.09 15.48
C ALA A 321 -10.06 -11.45 15.44
N THR A 322 -10.47 -12.32 14.52
CA THR A 322 -11.86 -12.77 14.39
C THR A 322 -12.34 -13.54 15.62
N ASN A 323 -11.52 -14.44 16.17
CA ASN A 323 -11.88 -15.18 17.37
C ASN A 323 -12.01 -14.25 18.58
N VAL A 324 -11.08 -13.32 18.78
CA VAL A 324 -11.11 -12.32 19.86
C VAL A 324 -12.34 -11.42 19.75
N TYR A 325 -12.63 -10.90 18.55
CA TYR A 325 -13.83 -10.08 18.32
C TYR A 325 -15.13 -10.86 18.61
N ASN A 326 -15.25 -12.09 18.13
CA ASN A 326 -16.41 -12.93 18.42
C ASN A 326 -16.54 -13.25 19.92
N GLN A 327 -15.43 -13.56 20.60
CA GLN A 327 -15.42 -13.81 22.04
C GLN A 327 -15.83 -12.57 22.83
N MET A 328 -15.36 -11.37 22.44
CA MET A 328 -15.81 -10.10 23.01
C MET A 328 -17.33 -9.90 22.85
N MET A 329 -17.86 -10.10 21.64
CA MET A 329 -19.28 -9.91 21.34
C MET A 329 -20.20 -10.93 22.04
N ILE A 330 -19.74 -12.18 22.21
CA ILE A 330 -20.48 -13.26 22.88
C ILE A 330 -20.41 -13.12 24.40
N SER A 331 -19.21 -12.93 24.97
CA SER A 331 -19.00 -12.87 26.43
C SER A 331 -19.37 -11.52 27.05
N ARG A 332 -19.41 -10.45 26.24
CA ARG A 332 -19.48 -9.04 26.67
C ARG A 332 -18.35 -8.64 27.63
N GLN A 333 -17.19 -9.31 27.52
CA GLN A 333 -15.98 -8.99 28.28
C GLN A 333 -14.91 -8.40 27.37
N ALA A 334 -14.19 -7.40 27.87
CA ALA A 334 -13.01 -6.84 27.20
C ALA A 334 -11.94 -7.90 26.96
N GLN A 335 -11.29 -7.84 25.81
CA GLN A 335 -10.25 -8.78 25.39
C GLN A 335 -8.91 -8.08 25.25
N CYS A 336 -7.81 -8.81 25.40
CA CYS A 336 -6.46 -8.27 25.28
C CYS A 336 -5.62 -9.16 24.36
N ILE A 337 -4.96 -8.56 23.36
CA ILE A 337 -3.99 -9.23 22.49
C ILE A 337 -2.60 -8.68 22.81
N ILE A 338 -1.68 -9.56 23.20
CA ILE A 338 -0.30 -9.20 23.57
C ILE A 338 0.64 -9.63 22.45
N LEU A 339 1.37 -8.67 21.86
CA LEU A 339 2.34 -8.91 20.81
C LEU A 339 3.78 -8.90 21.36
N SER A 340 4.29 -10.08 21.72
CA SER A 340 5.65 -10.27 22.24
C SER A 340 6.64 -10.72 21.17
N GLY A 341 7.92 -10.34 21.32
CA GLY A 341 9.02 -10.81 20.46
C GLY A 341 10.19 -9.83 20.41
N GLU A 342 11.33 -10.25 19.86
CA GLU A 342 12.53 -9.43 19.74
C GLU A 342 12.41 -8.29 18.71
N SER A 343 13.37 -7.36 18.68
CA SER A 343 13.39 -6.28 17.67
C SER A 343 13.52 -6.90 16.27
N GLY A 344 12.68 -6.48 15.32
CA GLY A 344 12.65 -7.06 13.97
C GLY A 344 11.88 -8.38 13.82
N SER A 345 11.25 -8.91 14.88
CA SER A 345 10.50 -10.17 14.82
C SER A 345 9.17 -10.13 14.05
N GLY A 346 8.77 -8.99 13.49
CA GLY A 346 7.50 -8.82 12.75
C GLY A 346 6.32 -8.28 13.57
N LYS A 347 6.50 -7.94 14.86
CA LYS A 347 5.42 -7.40 15.73
C LYS A 347 4.57 -6.30 15.08
N THR A 348 5.21 -5.31 14.46
CA THR A 348 4.53 -4.16 13.85
C THR A 348 3.63 -4.57 12.69
N HIS A 349 4.11 -5.48 11.83
CA HIS A 349 3.35 -6.04 10.72
C HIS A 349 2.14 -6.85 11.22
N ALA A 350 2.36 -7.72 12.23
CA ALA A 350 1.28 -8.45 12.88
C ALA A 350 0.25 -7.50 13.54
N ALA A 351 0.69 -6.40 14.15
CA ALA A 351 -0.20 -5.38 14.72
C ALA A 351 -1.07 -4.71 13.65
N GLN A 352 -0.47 -4.30 12.51
CA GLN A 352 -1.18 -3.71 11.39
C GLN A 352 -2.25 -4.68 10.84
N ASN A 353 -1.91 -5.97 10.71
CA ASN A 353 -2.83 -7.02 10.23
C ASN A 353 -3.94 -7.36 11.24
N LEU A 354 -3.69 -7.26 12.55
CA LEU A 354 -4.76 -7.37 13.57
C LEU A 354 -5.71 -6.18 13.48
N ILE A 355 -5.17 -4.96 13.37
CA ILE A 355 -5.96 -3.73 13.31
C ILE A 355 -6.82 -3.69 12.04
N SER A 356 -6.28 -4.10 10.89
CA SER A 356 -7.04 -4.14 9.63
C SER A 356 -8.19 -5.15 9.68
N GLU A 357 -8.00 -6.31 10.31
CA GLU A 357 -9.07 -7.30 10.47
C GLU A 357 -10.12 -6.86 11.50
N LEU A 358 -9.71 -6.26 12.61
CA LEU A 358 -10.64 -5.70 13.62
C LEU A 358 -11.44 -4.52 13.06
N ALA A 359 -10.85 -3.69 12.20
CA ALA A 359 -11.56 -2.67 11.45
C ALA A 359 -12.58 -3.28 10.46
N LEU A 360 -12.19 -4.35 9.75
CA LEU A 360 -13.04 -5.10 8.82
C LEU A 360 -14.24 -5.78 9.52
N LEU A 361 -14.06 -6.22 10.77
CA LEU A 361 -15.13 -6.82 11.59
C LEU A 361 -16.05 -5.77 12.21
N GLY A 362 -15.50 -4.62 12.57
CA GLY A 362 -16.18 -3.55 13.31
C GLY A 362 -16.85 -2.46 12.46
N PHE A 363 -17.19 -2.75 11.20
CA PHE A 363 -17.68 -1.74 10.26
C PHE A 363 -18.96 -1.02 10.71
N GLY A 364 -18.89 0.31 10.73
CA GLY A 364 -20.03 1.24 10.81
C GLY A 364 -19.95 2.32 9.73
N GLU A 365 -20.82 3.33 9.77
CA GLU A 365 -20.88 4.37 8.72
C GLU A 365 -19.70 5.37 8.73
N GLN A 366 -18.90 5.42 9.81
CA GLN A 366 -17.90 6.45 10.06
C GLN A 366 -16.51 6.15 9.47
N ARG A 367 -16.29 6.53 8.20
CA ARG A 367 -15.00 6.39 7.49
C ARG A 367 -13.79 7.07 8.15
N ALA A 368 -14.00 8.09 9.00
CA ALA A 368 -12.92 8.87 9.58
C ALA A 368 -12.08 8.07 10.60
N LEU A 369 -12.73 7.22 11.40
CA LEU A 369 -12.04 6.37 12.40
C LEU A 369 -11.18 5.28 11.74
N GLU A 370 -11.53 4.85 10.54
CA GLU A 370 -10.83 3.80 9.78
C GLU A 370 -9.50 4.32 9.22
N ASN A 371 -9.51 5.47 8.53
CA ASN A 371 -8.28 6.14 8.08
C ASN A 371 -7.37 6.50 9.26
N CYS A 372 -7.95 6.98 10.36
CA CYS A 372 -7.26 7.24 11.62
C CYS A 372 -6.54 5.98 12.15
N LEU A 373 -7.21 4.84 12.27
CA LEU A 373 -6.61 3.58 12.75
C LEU A 373 -5.40 3.12 11.93
N VAL A 374 -5.51 3.16 10.60
CA VAL A 374 -4.43 2.71 9.70
C VAL A 374 -3.26 3.71 9.72
N ASN A 375 -3.54 5.00 9.58
CA ASN A 375 -2.53 6.04 9.50
C ASN A 375 -1.87 6.35 10.86
N MET A 376 -2.51 5.98 11.98
CA MET A 376 -1.95 6.15 13.33
C MET A 376 -0.61 5.44 13.48
N ASN A 377 -0.49 4.20 12.99
CA ASN A 377 0.78 3.48 13.09
C ASN A 377 1.90 4.21 12.35
N PHE A 378 1.63 4.70 11.14
CA PHE A 378 2.60 5.45 10.35
C PHE A 378 3.09 6.71 11.07
N LEU A 379 2.17 7.52 11.60
CA LEU A 379 2.49 8.72 12.40
C LEU A 379 3.37 8.37 13.62
N LEU A 380 2.96 7.33 14.36
CA LEU A 380 3.69 6.82 15.52
C LEU A 380 5.08 6.28 15.19
N GLU A 381 5.27 5.68 14.02
CA GLU A 381 6.57 5.21 13.56
C GLU A 381 7.47 6.37 13.16
N SER A 382 6.96 7.41 12.50
CA SER A 382 7.74 8.61 12.19
C SER A 382 8.29 9.30 13.44
N PHE A 383 7.47 9.45 14.48
CA PHE A 383 7.86 10.16 15.72
C PHE A 383 8.61 9.28 16.74
N GLY A 384 8.35 7.98 16.79
CA GLY A 384 8.81 7.10 17.88
C GLY A 384 9.59 5.86 17.45
N ASN A 385 9.83 5.64 16.15
CA ASN A 385 10.81 4.64 15.69
C ASN A 385 12.13 5.31 15.29
N ALA A 386 13.21 4.52 15.42
CA ALA A 386 14.56 4.88 15.01
C ALA A 386 15.32 3.66 14.49
N GLN A 387 16.36 3.89 13.68
CA GLN A 387 17.27 2.81 13.29
C GLN A 387 18.23 2.45 14.43
N THR A 388 18.35 1.15 14.65
CA THR A 388 19.24 0.49 15.61
C THR A 388 20.11 -0.52 14.88
N SER A 389 21.19 -0.98 15.51
CA SER A 389 22.11 -2.00 14.95
C SER A 389 21.45 -3.34 14.59
N LEU A 390 20.22 -3.60 15.02
CA LEU A 390 19.48 -4.85 14.78
C LEU A 390 18.23 -4.67 13.90
N ASN A 391 17.75 -3.43 13.71
CA ASN A 391 16.51 -3.14 13.00
C ASN A 391 16.47 -1.66 12.58
N ASN A 392 16.20 -1.43 11.29
CA ASN A 392 16.11 -0.10 10.69
C ASN A 392 14.84 0.67 11.09
N ASN A 393 13.80 -0.02 11.56
CA ASN A 393 12.55 0.59 12.01
C ASN A 393 12.18 0.04 13.40
N SER A 394 12.97 0.37 14.42
CA SER A 394 12.77 -0.12 15.80
C SER A 394 11.94 0.86 16.60
N SER A 395 10.76 0.43 17.08
CA SER A 395 9.96 1.23 18.01
C SER A 395 10.68 1.40 19.35
N ARG A 396 10.80 2.65 19.81
CA ARG A 396 11.52 3.04 21.02
C ARG A 396 10.57 3.46 22.15
N PHE A 397 9.36 2.92 22.13
CA PHE A 397 8.28 3.13 23.08
C PHE A 397 7.31 1.94 23.03
N GLY A 398 6.60 1.69 24.13
CA GLY A 398 5.47 0.78 24.19
C GLY A 398 4.20 1.45 23.67
N LYS A 399 3.38 0.69 22.95
CA LYS A 399 2.07 1.09 22.43
C LYS A 399 0.98 0.21 23.05
N LEU A 400 -0.08 0.81 23.58
CA LEU A 400 -1.35 0.14 23.89
C LEU A 400 -2.43 0.82 23.04
N LEU A 401 -3.23 0.02 22.34
CA LEU A 401 -4.32 0.49 21.49
C LEU A 401 -5.62 -0.13 21.98
N ASP A 402 -6.48 0.69 22.57
CA ASP A 402 -7.80 0.29 23.05
C ASP A 402 -8.82 0.64 21.96
N ILE A 403 -9.49 -0.38 21.41
CA ILE A 403 -10.53 -0.23 20.38
C ILE A 403 -11.88 -0.51 21.03
N PHE A 404 -12.75 0.50 21.06
CA PHE A 404 -14.07 0.42 21.69
C PHE A 404 -15.14 0.13 20.64
N PHE A 405 -15.88 -0.95 20.85
CA PHE A 405 -16.97 -1.39 19.99
C PHE A 405 -18.33 -1.16 20.66
N SER A 406 -19.35 -0.89 19.85
CA SER A 406 -20.74 -0.75 20.30
C SER A 406 -21.38 -2.09 20.63
N ASP A 407 -22.56 -2.09 21.24
CA ASP A 407 -23.31 -3.32 21.49
C ASP A 407 -23.69 -4.09 20.22
N TYR A 408 -23.68 -3.41 19.07
CA TYR A 408 -23.92 -3.92 17.72
C TYR A 408 -22.63 -4.35 17.00
N GLY A 409 -21.47 -4.19 17.63
CA GLY A 409 -20.16 -4.58 17.09
C GLY A 409 -19.44 -3.51 16.27
N THR A 410 -20.02 -2.32 16.08
CA THR A 410 -19.39 -1.24 15.30
C THR A 410 -18.31 -0.52 16.12
N ILE A 411 -17.18 -0.14 15.53
CA ILE A 411 -16.19 0.71 16.22
C ILE A 411 -16.82 2.08 16.54
N VAL A 412 -16.64 2.54 17.78
CA VAL A 412 -17.15 3.82 18.31
C VAL A 412 -16.01 4.79 18.57
N TYR A 413 -14.92 4.31 19.17
CA TYR A 413 -13.79 5.12 19.59
C TYR A 413 -12.51 4.29 19.64
N VAL A 414 -11.37 4.95 19.54
CA VAL A 414 -10.04 4.35 19.57
C VAL A 414 -9.16 5.22 20.44
N GLN A 415 -8.54 4.62 21.45
CA GLN A 415 -7.58 5.28 22.33
C GLN A 415 -6.19 4.66 22.13
N LEU A 416 -5.17 5.51 22.03
CA LEU A 416 -3.78 5.08 22.05
C LEU A 416 -3.10 5.60 23.30
N SER A 417 -2.48 4.71 24.05
CA SER A 417 -1.60 5.04 25.18
C SER A 417 -0.14 4.68 24.83
N GLN A 418 0.78 5.61 25.07
CA GLN A 418 2.23 5.40 24.90
C GLN A 418 2.95 5.23 26.24
N PHE A 419 3.98 4.40 26.27
CA PHE A 419 4.78 4.14 27.47
C PHE A 419 6.28 4.15 27.16
N LEU A 420 7.10 4.61 28.11
CA LEU A 420 8.56 4.44 28.10
C LEU A 420 9.26 4.90 26.81
N LEU A 421 8.84 6.04 26.23
CA LEU A 421 9.54 6.65 25.11
C LEU A 421 11.00 6.97 25.49
N GLU A 422 11.94 6.50 24.69
CA GLU A 422 13.39 6.68 24.87
C GLU A 422 13.84 8.13 24.59
N LYS A 423 13.39 9.09 25.43
CA LYS A 423 13.69 10.52 25.28
C LYS A 423 15.19 10.84 25.20
N THR A 424 16.02 10.03 25.86
CA THR A 424 17.49 10.15 25.82
C THR A 424 18.08 9.97 24.41
N ARG A 425 17.37 9.30 23.49
CA ARG A 425 17.79 9.18 22.08
C ARG A 425 17.88 10.52 21.37
N VAL A 426 17.07 11.50 21.75
CA VAL A 426 17.03 12.82 21.09
C VAL A 426 18.38 13.52 21.19
N VAL A 427 19.08 13.35 22.32
CA VAL A 427 20.33 14.08 22.66
C VAL A 427 21.60 13.22 22.58
N LEU A 428 21.50 11.89 22.62
CA LEU A 428 22.66 10.98 22.64
C LEU A 428 23.05 10.49 21.23
N ALA A 429 23.93 11.23 20.56
CA ALA A 429 24.59 10.80 19.33
C ALA A 429 25.43 9.53 19.58
N SER A 430 24.89 8.35 19.22
CA SER A 430 25.38 7.04 19.68
C SER A 430 25.96 6.18 18.56
N GLY A 431 26.97 6.69 17.84
CA GLY A 431 27.64 5.96 16.73
C GLY A 431 26.65 5.53 15.64
N ASN A 432 26.70 4.25 15.22
CA ASN A 432 25.82 3.66 14.20
C ASN A 432 24.31 3.60 14.56
N LYS A 433 23.84 4.34 15.57
CA LYS A 433 22.42 4.45 15.95
C LYS A 433 21.89 5.81 15.52
N ARG A 434 20.86 5.82 14.68
CA ARG A 434 20.20 7.06 14.22
C ARG A 434 19.19 7.59 15.25
N ASN A 435 18.83 8.86 15.10
CA ASN A 435 17.77 9.52 15.86
C ASN A 435 16.37 9.06 15.37
N PHE A 436 15.29 9.68 15.86
CA PHE A 436 13.93 9.40 15.37
C PHE A 436 13.74 9.83 13.91
N HIS A 437 12.96 9.06 13.15
CA HIS A 437 12.79 9.25 11.70
C HIS A 437 12.32 10.65 11.31
N ILE A 438 11.44 11.26 12.10
CA ILE A 438 10.88 12.61 11.87
C ILE A 438 11.97 13.67 11.67
N PHE A 439 13.10 13.60 12.39
CA PHE A 439 14.20 14.56 12.23
C PHE A 439 14.88 14.43 10.85
N TYR A 440 14.98 13.21 10.32
CA TYR A 440 15.51 12.97 8.97
C TYR A 440 14.50 13.40 7.89
N SER A 441 13.20 13.16 8.07
CA SER A 441 12.15 13.69 7.18
C SER A 441 12.21 15.22 7.11
N ILE A 442 12.28 15.92 8.25
CA ILE A 442 12.42 17.38 8.31
C ILE A 442 13.70 17.86 7.61
N TYR A 443 14.85 17.26 7.92
CA TYR A 443 16.12 17.62 7.30
C TYR A 443 16.09 17.44 5.77
N SER A 444 15.57 16.30 5.30
CA SER A 444 15.48 16.00 3.85
C SER A 444 14.55 16.94 3.10
N TYR A 445 13.49 17.44 3.76
CA TYR A 445 12.55 18.38 3.18
C TYR A 445 13.17 19.77 2.99
N PHE A 446 13.86 20.30 4.00
CA PHE A 446 14.47 21.64 3.94
C PHE A 446 15.83 21.71 3.24
N SER A 447 16.51 20.57 3.04
CA SER A 447 17.75 20.52 2.27
C SER A 447 17.53 20.63 0.74
N GLN A 448 16.29 20.51 0.26
CA GLN A 448 15.99 20.58 -1.17
C GLN A 448 15.75 22.03 -1.64
N PRO A 449 16.45 22.52 -2.67
CA PRO A 449 16.43 23.94 -3.06
C PRO A 449 15.15 24.41 -3.79
N GLN A 450 14.10 23.58 -3.89
CA GLN A 450 12.87 23.90 -4.64
C GLN A 450 11.56 23.49 -3.94
N SER A 451 11.59 23.06 -2.67
CA SER A 451 10.38 22.74 -1.92
C SER A 451 9.64 24.03 -1.51
N ASN A 452 8.60 24.39 -2.25
CA ASN A 452 7.58 25.32 -1.73
C ASN A 452 6.98 24.71 -0.45
N PRO A 453 6.96 25.42 0.69
CA PRO A 453 6.50 24.84 1.93
C PRO A 453 5.01 24.50 1.85
N CYS A 454 4.65 23.25 2.15
CA CYS A 454 3.26 22.76 2.11
C CYS A 454 2.38 23.35 3.22
N ILE A 455 3.00 24.02 4.19
CA ILE A 455 2.38 24.80 5.26
C ILE A 455 2.74 26.27 5.02
N SER A 456 1.83 27.19 5.34
CA SER A 456 2.08 28.63 5.31
C SER A 456 3.04 29.07 6.44
N ILE A 457 4.31 28.72 6.28
CA ILE A 457 5.42 29.16 7.12
C ILE A 457 5.84 30.56 6.65
N ASP A 458 6.07 31.49 7.56
CA ASP A 458 6.53 32.82 7.21
C ASP A 458 7.99 32.79 6.70
N GLN A 459 8.33 33.71 5.78
CA GLN A 459 9.62 33.71 5.10
C GLN A 459 10.82 33.72 6.06
N LYS A 460 10.71 34.41 7.19
CA LYS A 460 11.77 34.47 8.22
C LYS A 460 11.99 33.13 8.91
N SER A 461 10.93 32.37 9.17
CA SER A 461 11.09 31.01 9.70
C SER A 461 11.65 30.08 8.64
N SER A 462 11.23 30.22 7.36
CA SER A 462 11.79 29.46 6.22
C SER A 462 13.32 29.56 6.14
N GLU A 463 13.87 30.76 6.30
CA GLU A 463 15.32 31.00 6.37
C GLU A 463 15.98 30.26 7.55
N LEU A 464 15.34 30.20 8.72
CA LEU A 464 15.84 29.44 9.88
C LEU A 464 15.90 27.94 9.57
N PHE A 465 14.85 27.36 8.96
CA PHE A 465 14.85 25.95 8.56
C PHE A 465 15.98 25.64 7.55
N GLN A 466 16.30 26.56 6.63
CA GLN A 466 17.42 26.41 5.68
C GLN A 466 18.81 26.56 6.33
N THR A 467 18.93 27.12 7.53
CA THR A 467 20.22 27.26 8.23
C THR A 467 20.74 25.96 8.84
N ILE A 468 19.96 24.88 8.81
CA ILE A 468 20.35 23.55 9.30
C ILE A 468 21.31 22.89 8.29
N LYS A 469 22.58 23.33 8.29
CA LYS A 469 23.65 22.69 7.48
C LYS A 469 24.11 21.36 8.06
N TYR A 470 24.09 21.25 9.39
CA TYR A 470 24.44 20.07 10.16
C TYR A 470 23.53 20.02 11.38
N TYR A 471 23.14 18.82 11.83
CA TYR A 471 22.46 18.63 13.11
C TYR A 471 23.30 17.64 13.92
N THR A 472 23.93 18.13 14.99
CA THR A 472 24.91 17.38 15.80
C THR A 472 24.31 16.08 16.35
N TYR A 473 23.03 16.08 16.72
CA TYR A 473 22.33 14.87 17.21
C TYR A 473 21.86 13.90 16.11
N LEU A 474 22.21 14.10 14.82
CA LEU A 474 22.10 13.05 13.79
C LEU A 474 23.33 12.14 13.71
N GLY A 475 24.42 12.49 14.41
CA GLY A 475 25.65 11.68 14.46
C GLY A 475 26.72 12.05 13.43
N ASN A 476 26.57 13.16 12.69
CA ASN A 476 27.55 13.63 11.70
C ASN A 476 28.77 14.32 12.34
N ASN A 477 29.43 13.64 13.28
CA ASN A 477 30.71 14.07 13.82
C ASN A 477 31.85 13.59 12.90
N ASN A 478 32.32 14.48 12.03
CA ASN A 478 33.62 14.43 11.34
C ASN A 478 34.03 13.07 10.75
N SER A 479 33.57 12.78 9.53
CA SER A 479 34.30 11.89 8.62
C SER A 479 34.46 12.53 7.24
N ASN A 480 35.65 13.07 6.97
CA ASN A 480 36.12 13.38 5.63
C ASN A 480 36.36 12.06 4.86
N ASN A 481 35.29 11.41 4.40
CA ASN A 481 35.37 10.23 3.54
C ASN A 481 34.35 10.35 2.41
N ASP A 482 34.84 10.54 1.19
CA ASP A 482 34.09 10.60 -0.07
C ASP A 482 33.53 9.24 -0.50
N ASN A 483 32.83 8.53 0.39
CA ASN A 483 32.12 7.30 0.06
C ASN A 483 30.64 7.59 -0.08
N ASN A 484 30.15 7.54 -1.33
CA ASN A 484 28.75 7.77 -1.73
C ASN A 484 27.80 6.63 -1.30
N ASP A 485 27.89 6.18 -0.05
CA ASP A 485 26.99 5.21 0.59
C ASP A 485 25.97 5.92 1.52
N ASP A 486 25.52 7.11 1.10
CA ASP A 486 24.27 7.70 1.59
C ASP A 486 23.10 6.84 1.08
N GLN A 487 22.93 5.67 1.69
CA GLN A 487 21.74 4.85 1.55
C GLN A 487 20.55 5.70 1.99
N ALA A 488 19.87 6.27 1.00
CA ALA A 488 18.65 7.04 1.16
C ALA A 488 17.70 6.24 2.05
N VAL A 489 17.56 6.70 3.30
CA VAL A 489 16.63 6.11 4.24
C VAL A 489 15.26 6.19 3.57
N SER A 490 14.47 5.13 3.65
CA SER A 490 13.06 5.15 3.27
C SER A 490 12.27 5.97 4.30
N THR A 491 12.62 7.25 4.46
CA THR A 491 11.89 8.22 5.25
C THR A 491 10.58 8.53 4.54
N VAL A 492 9.56 8.66 5.37
CA VAL A 492 8.29 9.24 4.99
C VAL A 492 8.52 10.66 4.44
N PRO A 493 8.09 10.98 3.20
CA PRO A 493 8.04 12.36 2.72
C PRO A 493 7.23 13.22 3.69
N LEU A 494 7.75 14.38 4.08
CA LEU A 494 7.16 15.19 5.14
C LEU A 494 5.74 15.67 4.77
N GLU A 495 5.48 15.85 3.48
CA GLU A 495 4.16 16.18 2.92
C GLU A 495 3.11 15.11 3.23
N ASN A 496 3.47 13.82 3.13
CA ASN A 496 2.57 12.71 3.43
C ASN A 496 2.23 12.67 4.93
N LEU A 497 3.20 13.00 5.80
CA LEU A 497 2.98 13.08 7.24
C LEU A 497 2.04 14.25 7.60
N PHE A 498 2.19 15.41 6.96
CA PHE A 498 1.26 16.53 7.15
C PHE A 498 -0.14 16.24 6.62
N GLN A 499 -0.27 15.57 5.47
CA GLN A 499 -1.59 15.12 4.99
C GLN A 499 -2.26 14.18 5.99
N ILE A 500 -1.51 13.24 6.57
CA ILE A 500 -2.02 12.37 7.63
C ILE A 500 -2.44 13.19 8.86
N LEU A 501 -1.65 14.16 9.31
CA LEU A 501 -2.04 15.04 10.43
C LEU A 501 -3.36 15.80 10.15
N LYS A 502 -3.64 16.18 8.89
CA LYS A 502 -4.95 16.75 8.50
C LYS A 502 -6.08 15.72 8.64
N ASP A 503 -5.86 14.45 8.31
CA ASP A 503 -6.85 13.38 8.51
C ASP A 503 -7.17 13.15 10.01
N PHE A 504 -6.24 13.49 10.91
CA PHE A 504 -6.46 13.53 12.36
C PHE A 504 -7.16 14.82 12.87
N ASN A 505 -7.57 15.71 11.97
CA ASN A 505 -8.11 17.05 12.26
C ASN A 505 -7.12 18.01 12.96
N ILE A 506 -5.81 17.79 12.83
CA ILE A 506 -4.80 18.71 13.36
C ILE A 506 -4.65 19.87 12.37
N THR A 507 -4.88 21.09 12.85
CA THR A 507 -4.93 22.32 12.04
C THR A 507 -3.56 22.72 11.47
N ASP A 508 -3.55 23.53 10.41
CA ASP A 508 -2.30 24.04 9.81
C ASP A 508 -1.44 24.84 10.82
N ASP A 509 -2.06 25.56 11.77
CA ASP A 509 -1.37 26.28 12.84
C ASP A 509 -0.74 25.32 13.88
N GLU A 510 -1.42 24.23 14.22
CA GLU A 510 -0.87 23.18 15.10
C GLU A 510 0.26 22.43 14.40
N GLN A 511 0.14 22.13 13.10
CA GLN A 511 1.20 21.50 12.30
C GLN A 511 2.44 22.41 12.20
N ALA A 512 2.25 23.71 11.98
CA ALA A 512 3.32 24.70 12.03
C ALA A 512 3.99 24.75 13.42
N SER A 513 3.20 24.63 14.50
CA SER A 513 3.70 24.61 15.88
C SER A 513 4.51 23.34 16.19
N ILE A 514 4.04 22.16 15.77
CA ILE A 514 4.77 20.89 15.87
C ILE A 514 6.11 20.99 15.14
N LEU A 515 6.11 21.53 13.92
CA LEU A 515 7.31 21.70 13.11
C LEU A 515 8.30 22.68 13.75
N ALA A 516 7.82 23.81 14.28
CA ALA A 516 8.64 24.78 14.99
C ALA A 516 9.30 24.18 16.25
N ILE A 517 8.58 23.36 17.02
CA ILE A 517 9.12 22.64 18.19
C ILE A 517 10.22 21.65 17.78
N LEU A 518 9.98 20.84 16.74
CA LEU A 518 10.95 19.85 16.26
C LEU A 518 12.22 20.51 15.73
N THR A 519 12.10 21.62 15.00
CA THR A 519 13.26 22.39 14.52
C THR A 519 13.95 23.18 15.62
N ALA A 520 13.23 23.66 16.64
CA ALA A 520 13.85 24.21 17.83
C ALA A 520 14.70 23.15 18.57
N ILE A 521 14.25 21.90 18.64
CA ILE A 521 15.06 20.78 19.17
C ILE A 521 16.30 20.51 18.31
N ILE A 522 16.19 20.65 16.97
CA ILE A 522 17.34 20.56 16.06
C ILE A 522 18.38 21.64 16.37
N HIS A 523 17.96 22.91 16.42
CA HIS A 523 18.86 24.03 16.69
C HIS A 523 19.45 23.99 18.11
N LEU A 524 18.67 23.60 19.12
CA LEU A 524 19.16 23.46 20.50
C LEU A 524 20.32 22.47 20.59
N GLY A 525 20.30 21.40 19.79
CA GLY A 525 21.40 20.43 19.72
C GLY A 525 22.69 20.94 19.07
N ASN A 526 22.66 22.12 18.45
CA ASN A 526 23.83 22.81 17.91
C ASN A 526 24.26 24.01 18.76
N VAL A 527 23.59 24.30 19.89
CA VAL A 527 24.04 25.34 20.83
C VAL A 527 25.23 24.81 21.62
N LEU A 528 26.35 25.53 21.54
CA LEU A 528 27.59 25.19 22.24
C LEU A 528 27.79 26.16 23.41
N PHE A 529 28.27 25.61 24.52
CA PHE A 529 28.52 26.34 25.76
C PHE A 529 30.02 26.36 26.04
N LYS A 530 30.54 27.52 26.43
CA LYS A 530 31.94 27.74 26.80
C LYS A 530 32.03 28.23 28.24
N PRO A 531 33.03 27.80 29.03
CA PRO A 531 33.24 28.34 30.37
C PRO A 531 33.57 29.83 30.29
N ASP A 532 33.05 30.60 31.24
CA ASP A 532 33.36 32.02 31.33
C ASP A 532 34.82 32.25 31.77
N THR A 533 35.44 33.31 31.26
CA THR A 533 36.86 33.58 31.45
C THR A 533 37.19 34.26 32.79
N GLU A 534 36.18 34.55 33.63
CA GLU A 534 36.39 35.20 34.92
C GLU A 534 36.71 34.18 36.03
N PRO A 535 37.86 34.30 36.72
CA PRO A 535 38.34 33.25 37.63
C PRO A 535 37.58 33.14 38.96
N ASN A 536 36.67 34.07 39.26
CA ASN A 536 36.01 34.18 40.57
C ASN A 536 34.52 33.81 40.56
N GLU A 537 33.88 33.70 39.39
CA GLU A 537 32.50 33.24 39.25
C GLU A 537 32.46 32.11 38.20
N PRO A 538 32.28 30.84 38.61
CA PRO A 538 32.22 29.72 37.67
C PRO A 538 30.91 29.75 36.87
N GLY A 539 30.93 30.49 35.76
CA GLY A 539 29.83 30.66 34.81
C GLY A 539 30.05 29.94 33.48
N CYS A 540 29.02 29.99 32.62
CA CYS A 540 29.05 29.45 31.28
C CYS A 540 28.25 30.36 30.33
N SER A 541 28.80 30.65 29.16
CA SER A 541 28.15 31.45 28.13
C SER A 541 27.99 30.68 26.82
N ILE A 542 27.05 31.11 25.99
CA ILE A 542 26.84 30.54 24.64
C ILE A 542 28.00 30.95 23.74
N ASP A 543 28.54 30.00 22.97
CA ASP A 543 29.61 30.28 22.03
C ASP A 543 29.10 31.11 20.83
N GLN A 544 29.91 32.07 20.38
CA GLN A 544 29.56 33.02 19.32
C GLN A 544 29.26 32.30 17.99
N GLU A 545 29.96 31.20 17.70
CA GLU A 545 29.73 30.38 16.51
C GLU A 545 28.34 29.72 16.52
N SER A 546 27.81 29.41 17.72
CA SER A 546 26.51 28.75 17.91
C SER A 546 25.34 29.71 18.22
N MET A 547 25.65 31.00 18.44
CA MET A 547 24.67 32.03 18.80
C MET A 547 23.54 32.17 17.77
N SER A 548 23.81 31.88 16.49
CA SER A 548 22.79 31.84 15.42
C SER A 548 21.72 30.78 15.66
N HIS A 549 22.08 29.61 16.20
CA HIS A 549 21.15 28.54 16.54
C HIS A 549 20.35 28.86 17.80
N SER A 550 20.97 29.43 18.84
CA SER A 550 20.23 29.96 20.00
C SER A 550 19.18 31.01 19.57
N ASN A 551 19.57 31.91 18.64
CA ASN A 551 18.66 32.87 18.03
C ASN A 551 17.49 32.24 17.26
N ALA A 552 17.70 31.08 16.63
CA ALA A 552 16.63 30.36 15.95
C ALA A 552 15.63 29.76 16.95
N VAL A 553 16.10 29.20 18.07
CA VAL A 553 15.26 28.53 19.08
C VAL A 553 14.22 29.49 19.67
N TYR A 554 14.61 30.65 20.21
CA TYR A 554 13.63 31.54 20.85
C TYR A 554 12.63 32.13 19.84
N ARG A 555 13.03 32.33 18.58
CA ARG A 555 12.15 32.83 17.51
C ARG A 555 11.10 31.79 17.10
N LEU A 556 11.52 30.54 16.90
CA LEU A 556 10.61 29.44 16.56
C LEU A 556 9.61 29.15 17.70
N LEU A 557 10.08 29.18 18.94
CA LEU A 557 9.24 28.96 20.13
C LEU A 557 8.47 30.21 20.57
N LYS A 558 8.73 31.38 19.97
CA LYS A 558 8.12 32.69 20.30
C LYS A 558 8.25 33.07 21.78
N ILE A 559 9.42 32.78 22.37
CA ILE A 559 9.76 33.10 23.76
C ILE A 559 10.72 34.29 23.84
N ASP A 560 10.78 34.94 25.00
CA ASP A 560 11.70 36.05 25.25
C ASP A 560 13.16 35.58 25.26
N ASN A 561 14.03 36.31 24.57
CA ASN A 561 15.44 35.95 24.40
C ASN A 561 16.22 36.00 25.72
N ASP A 562 16.03 37.05 26.52
CA ASP A 562 16.81 37.26 27.73
C ASP A 562 16.39 36.27 28.82
N LEU A 563 15.10 35.95 28.91
CA LEU A 563 14.59 34.88 29.75
C LEU A 563 15.07 33.51 29.29
N PHE A 564 15.07 33.23 27.97
CA PHE A 564 15.54 31.96 27.42
C PHE A 564 17.03 31.73 27.71
N ILE A 565 17.90 32.70 27.41
CA ILE A 565 19.35 32.59 27.64
C ILE A 565 19.66 32.41 29.14
N ARG A 566 18.90 33.03 30.05
CA ARG A 566 19.05 32.86 31.51
C ARG A 566 18.48 31.55 32.06
N SER A 567 17.72 30.80 31.26
CA SER A 567 17.09 29.53 31.67
C SER A 567 17.83 28.30 31.12
N LEU A 568 18.82 28.51 30.25
CA LEU A 568 19.80 27.51 29.80
C LEU A 568 20.93 27.37 30.83
#